data_AF-A0A846GZ06-F1
#
_entry.id   AF-A0A846GZ06-F1
#
_cell.length_a   1.000
_cell.length_b   1.000
_cell.length_c   1.000
_cell.angle_alpha   90.00
_cell.angle_beta   90.00
_cell.angle_gamma   90.00
#
_symmetry.space_group_name_H-M   'P 1'
#
loop_
_entity.id
_entity.type
_entity.pdbx_description
1 polymer ?
#
loop_
_entity_poly.entity_id
_entity_poly.type
_entity_poly.pdbx_seq_one_letter_code
_entity_poly.pdbx_strand_id
1 'polypeptide(L)'
;MTKTYIIITIININKKQEVHLMPSKLPPNSDNNPDESSPKKIPVQHILKGSRKAILNTMHTLYVLRYTEISDWTPLQPTGIPGEFITITVKYLIIP
;
A
#
# COMPACT_ATOMS: atom_id res chain seq x y z
N MET A 1 -13.12 -30.20 4.52
CA MET A 1 -11.85 -29.44 4.51
C MET A 1 -12.06 -28.18 3.69
N THR A 2 -12.49 -27.08 4.32
CA THR A 2 -12.89 -25.86 3.62
C THR A 2 -11.63 -25.13 3.13
N LYS A 3 -11.36 -25.15 1.82
CA LYS A 3 -10.30 -24.35 1.20
C LYS A 3 -10.57 -22.88 1.54
N THR A 4 -9.75 -22.31 2.43
CA THR A 4 -9.85 -20.91 2.80
C THR A 4 -9.01 -20.12 1.80
N TYR A 5 -9.66 -19.46 0.86
CA TYR A 5 -9.02 -18.59 -0.10
C TYR A 5 -8.70 -17.25 0.58
N ILE A 6 -7.46 -16.79 0.45
CA ILE A 6 -7.04 -15.44 0.85
C ILE A 6 -6.81 -14.67 -0.43
N ILE A 7 -7.61 -13.63 -0.65
CA ILE A 7 -7.39 -12.72 -1.77
C ILE A 7 -6.47 -11.63 -1.27
N ILE A 8 -5.19 -11.70 -1.65
CA ILE A 8 -4.22 -10.60 -1.47
C ILE A 8 -4.29 -9.74 -2.74
N THR A 9 -5.02 -8.63 -2.68
CA THR A 9 -5.03 -7.68 -3.79
C THR A 9 -3.94 -6.64 -3.54
N ILE A 10 -3.03 -6.51 -4.51
CA ILE A 10 -1.98 -5.49 -4.55
C ILE A 10 -2.43 -4.40 -5.52
N ILE A 11 -2.63 -3.17 -5.01
CA ILE A 11 -3.07 -2.02 -5.83
C ILE A 11 -1.98 -0.94 -5.79
N ASN A 12 -1.55 -0.48 -6.97
CA ASN A 12 -0.68 0.70 -7.11
C ASN A 12 -1.54 1.96 -7.05
N ILE A 13 -1.26 2.84 -6.09
CA ILE A 13 -2.07 4.05 -5.84
C ILE A 13 -1.67 5.22 -6.78
N ASN A 14 -0.62 5.10 -7.60
CA ASN A 14 -0.12 6.21 -8.45
C ASN A 14 -1.01 6.60 -9.64
N LYS A 15 -2.23 6.08 -9.78
CA LYS A 15 -3.12 6.48 -10.88
C LYS A 15 -3.87 7.78 -10.53
N LYS A 16 -3.16 8.91 -10.60
CA LYS A 16 -3.59 10.25 -11.12
C LYS A 16 -2.64 11.35 -10.63
N GLN A 17 -1.53 11.55 -11.33
CA GLN A 17 -0.96 12.89 -11.48
C GLN A 17 -1.28 13.33 -12.92
N GLU A 18 -2.49 13.85 -13.12
CA GLU A 18 -2.74 14.65 -14.32
C GLU A 18 -2.07 15.99 -14.12
N VAL A 19 -0.99 16.20 -14.88
CA VAL A 19 -0.27 17.46 -14.97
C VAL A 19 -1.18 18.44 -15.70
N HIS A 20 -1.98 19.21 -14.96
CA HIS A 20 -2.71 20.33 -15.56
C HIS A 20 -1.72 21.50 -15.72
N LEU A 21 -0.99 21.47 -16.83
CA LEU A 21 -0.11 22.55 -17.26
C LEU A 21 -0.92 23.84 -17.44
N MET A 22 -0.58 24.87 -16.67
CA MET A 22 -0.76 26.26 -17.13
C MET A 22 0.53 27.05 -16.87
N PRO A 23 0.98 27.89 -17.83
CA PRO A 23 2.25 28.58 -17.73
C PRO A 23 2.06 29.90 -16.99
N SER A 24 2.52 30.00 -15.75
CA SER A 24 2.65 31.28 -15.05
C SER A 24 4.12 31.73 -15.04
N LYS A 25 4.40 32.80 -15.80
CA LYS A 25 5.68 33.50 -15.85
C LYS A 25 6.12 33.93 -14.44
N LEU A 26 7.33 33.53 -14.03
CA LEU A 26 8.14 34.16 -12.96
C LEU A 26 9.64 34.09 -13.37
N PRO A 27 10.53 34.98 -12.83
CA PRO A 27 11.72 35.52 -13.51
C PRO A 27 12.89 34.53 -13.59
N PRO A 28 13.94 34.80 -14.40
CA PRO A 28 15.09 33.91 -14.49
C PRO A 28 15.97 34.15 -13.25
N ASN A 29 15.94 33.25 -12.28
CA ASN A 29 17.04 33.13 -11.33
C ASN A 29 17.71 31.76 -11.46
N SER A 30 19.02 31.85 -11.64
CA SER A 30 19.99 30.78 -11.83
C SER A 30 20.01 29.81 -10.66
N ASP A 31 20.20 28.54 -11.00
CA ASP A 31 20.88 27.49 -10.23
C ASP A 31 20.40 27.24 -8.79
N ASN A 32 19.66 26.13 -8.64
CA ASN A 32 19.89 25.08 -7.64
C ASN A 32 18.80 24.01 -7.82
N ASN A 33 19.02 23.04 -8.71
CA ASN A 33 18.16 21.87 -8.84
C ASN A 33 18.41 20.94 -7.62
N PRO A 34 17.48 20.76 -6.67
CA PRO A 34 17.66 19.80 -5.61
C PRO A 34 17.25 18.42 -6.11
N ASP A 35 18.25 17.59 -6.39
CA ASP A 35 18.21 16.13 -6.29
C ASP A 35 17.13 15.39 -7.11
N GLU A 36 17.37 15.25 -8.41
CA GLU A 36 16.72 14.27 -9.26
C GLU A 36 17.25 12.82 -9.04
N SER A 37 17.85 12.51 -7.87
CA SER A 37 18.38 11.18 -7.54
C SER A 37 17.69 10.45 -6.38
N SER A 38 16.54 10.96 -5.92
CA SER A 38 15.79 10.23 -4.89
C SER A 38 15.07 9.01 -5.50
N PRO A 39 15.22 7.80 -4.93
CA PRO A 39 14.57 6.60 -5.45
C PRO A 39 13.05 6.78 -5.46
N LYS A 40 12.40 6.48 -6.60
CA LYS A 40 10.95 6.65 -6.74
C LYS A 40 10.23 5.71 -5.80
N LYS A 41 9.62 6.27 -4.75
CA LYS A 41 8.80 5.51 -3.79
C LYS A 41 7.41 5.24 -4.38
N ILE A 42 7.04 3.98 -4.51
CA ILE A 42 5.73 3.55 -4.98
C ILE A 42 4.87 3.11 -3.79
N PRO A 43 3.75 3.80 -3.50
CA PRO A 43 2.78 3.32 -2.52
C PRO A 43 2.04 2.09 -3.06
N VAL A 44 2.07 1.02 -2.28
CA VAL A 44 1.43 -0.26 -2.56
C VAL A 44 0.49 -0.62 -1.42
N GLN A 45 -0.80 -0.71 -1.74
CA GLN A 45 -1.81 -1.17 -0.80
C GLN A 45 -1.92 -2.70 -0.84
N HIS A 46 -1.91 -3.31 0.34
CA HIS A 46 -2.21 -4.72 0.53
C HIS A 46 -3.53 -4.85 1.28
N ILE A 47 -4.44 -5.64 0.73
CA ILE A 47 -5.75 -5.90 1.31
C ILE A 47 -5.81 -7.39 1.63
N LEU A 48 -6.08 -7.73 2.89
CA LEU A 48 -6.39 -9.09 3.31
C LEU A 48 -7.88 -9.19 3.58
N LYS A 49 -8.55 -10.12 2.89
CA LYS A 49 -9.97 -10.38 3.05
C LYS A 49 -10.20 -11.88 3.20
N GLY A 50 -10.98 -12.28 4.21
CA GLY A 50 -11.27 -13.68 4.51
C GLY A 50 -11.62 -13.92 5.97
N SER A 51 -11.51 -15.17 6.43
CA SER A 51 -11.80 -15.49 7.83
C SER A 51 -10.78 -14.84 8.78
N ARG A 52 -11.22 -14.50 10.00
CA ARG A 52 -10.34 -13.93 11.04
C ARG A 52 -9.07 -14.76 11.24
N LYS A 53 -9.19 -16.09 11.29
CA LYS A 53 -8.06 -17.00 11.45
C LYS A 53 -7.06 -16.91 10.29
N ALA A 54 -7.56 -16.87 9.05
CA ALA A 54 -6.71 -16.78 7.87
C ALA A 54 -5.96 -15.44 7.80
N ILE A 55 -6.64 -14.34 8.15
CA ILE A 55 -6.04 -13.01 8.20
C ILE A 55 -4.93 -12.95 9.24
N LEU A 56 -5.20 -13.42 10.47
CA LEU A 56 -4.20 -13.42 11.55
C LEU A 56 -2.97 -14.27 11.20
N ASN A 57 -3.17 -15.46 10.61
CA ASN A 57 -2.07 -16.30 10.14
C ASN A 57 -1.22 -15.61 9.06
N THR A 58 -1.86 -14.87 8.15
CA THR A 58 -1.17 -14.14 7.08
C THR A 58 -0.41 -12.94 7.62
N MET A 59 -1.02 -12.14 8.50
CA MET A 59 -0.34 -11.04 9.19
C MET A 59 0.90 -11.54 9.95
N HIS A 60 0.76 -12.63 10.69
CA HIS A 60 1.88 -13.24 11.41
C HIS A 60 2.98 -13.75 10.45
N THR A 61 2.60 -14.39 9.34
CA THR A 61 3.57 -14.85 8.33
C THR A 61 4.35 -13.67 7.73
N LEU A 62 3.66 -12.60 7.33
CA LEU A 62 4.30 -11.40 6.78
C LEU A 62 5.17 -10.67 7.80
N TYR A 63 4.81 -10.71 9.08
CA TYR A 63 5.64 -10.21 10.18
C TYR A 63 6.92 -11.03 10.36
N VAL A 64 6.82 -12.36 10.39
CA VAL A 64 7.98 -13.26 10.48
C VAL A 64 8.93 -13.07 9.29
N LEU A 65 8.38 -12.83 8.10
CA LEU A 65 9.15 -12.51 6.89
C LEU A 65 9.74 -11.09 6.89
N ARG A 66 9.53 -10.30 7.96
CA ARG A 66 9.95 -8.90 8.08
C ARG A 66 9.41 -8.00 6.96
N TYR A 67 8.31 -8.42 6.33
CA TYR A 67 7.69 -7.67 5.25
C TYR A 67 6.90 -6.47 5.79
N THR A 68 6.13 -6.67 6.86
CA THR A 68 5.30 -5.63 7.49
C THR A 68 5.18 -5.85 8.99
N GLU A 69 5.08 -4.78 9.77
CA GLU A 69 4.82 -4.89 11.21
C GLU A 69 3.33 -5.17 11.46
N ILE A 70 3.01 -5.80 12.59
CA ILE A 70 1.61 -6.07 12.96
C ILE A 70 0.83 -4.77 13.19
N SER A 71 1.50 -3.73 13.71
CA SER A 71 0.92 -2.41 13.94
C SER A 71 0.62 -1.62 12.67
N ASP A 72 1.21 -2.00 11.52
CA ASP A 72 1.01 -1.31 10.24
C ASP A 72 -0.36 -1.62 9.61
N TRP A 73 -1.05 -2.64 10.13
CA TRP A 73 -2.36 -3.05 9.65
C TRP A 73 -3.46 -2.23 10.30
N THR A 74 -4.48 -1.88 9.51
CA THR A 74 -5.71 -1.31 10.07
C THR A 74 -6.40 -2.34 10.97
N PRO A 75 -7.15 -1.89 12.00
CA PRO A 75 -8.00 -2.77 12.78
C PRO A 75 -8.88 -3.64 11.88
N LEU A 76 -9.06 -4.91 12.30
CA LEU A 76 -9.84 -5.88 11.56
C LEU A 76 -11.32 -5.48 11.55
N GLN A 77 -11.89 -5.25 10.38
CA GLN A 77 -13.28 -4.82 10.22
C GLN A 77 -14.12 -5.97 9.67
N PRO A 78 -15.35 -6.21 10.17
CA PRO A 78 -16.27 -7.14 9.54
C PRO A 78 -16.66 -6.62 8.16
N THR A 79 -16.88 -7.54 7.21
CA THR A 79 -17.51 -7.18 5.94
C THR A 79 -19.02 -7.35 6.06
N GLY A 80 -19.76 -7.13 4.97
CA GLY A 80 -21.18 -7.50 4.90
C GLY A 80 -21.42 -9.02 4.84
N ILE A 81 -20.36 -9.84 4.79
CA ILE A 81 -20.45 -11.30 4.70
C ILE A 81 -20.16 -11.91 6.08
N PRO A 82 -21.07 -12.71 6.66
CA PRO A 82 -20.85 -13.35 7.95
C PRO A 82 -19.58 -14.20 7.98
N GLY A 83 -18.74 -13.97 9.00
CA GLY A 83 -17.48 -14.69 9.18
C GLY A 83 -16.31 -14.17 8.32
N GLU A 84 -16.53 -13.17 7.48
CA GLU A 84 -15.52 -12.52 6.67
C GLU A 84 -15.12 -11.17 7.26
N PHE A 85 -13.82 -10.91 7.24
CA PHE A 85 -13.21 -9.70 7.74
C PHE A 85 -12.27 -9.12 6.69
N ILE A 86 -11.88 -7.86 6.88
CA ILE A 86 -10.92 -7.14 6.06
C ILE A 86 -9.93 -6.37 6.93
N THR A 87 -8.67 -6.35 6.49
CA THR A 87 -7.63 -5.45 7.00
C THR A 87 -6.74 -4.99 5.85
N ILE A 88 -6.14 -3.82 6.02
CA ILE A 88 -5.40 -3.12 4.97
C ILE A 88 -4.07 -2.64 5.55
N THR A 89 -3.02 -2.65 4.74
CA THR A 89 -1.77 -1.93 5.01
C THR A 89 -1.24 -1.26 3.74
N VAL A 90 -0.45 -0.20 3.89
CA VAL A 90 0.18 0.52 2.78
C VAL A 90 1.69 0.55 3.00
N LYS A 91 2.44 0.10 2.00
CA LYS A 91 3.91 0.08 2.01
C LYS A 91 4.45 0.95 0.89
N TYR A 92 5.54 1.66 1.15
CA TYR A 92 6.27 2.39 0.10
C TYR A 92 7.43 1.52 -0.38
N LEU A 93 7.35 1.02 -1.60
CA LEU A 93 8.44 0.27 -2.22
C LEU A 93 9.39 1.23 -2.91
N ILE A 94 10.69 1.01 -2.71
CA ILE A 94 11.73 1.68 -3.47
C ILE A 94 12.03 0.79 -4.67
N ILE A 95 11.81 1.32 -5.88
CA ILE A 95 12.28 0.65 -7.10
C ILE A 95 13.70 1.18 -7.37
N PRO A 96 14.71 0.30 -7.45
CA PRO A 96 16.07 0.68 -7.80
C PRO A 96 16.18 1.15 -9.26
#